data_AF-A0AB39KQH7-F1
#
_entry.id   AF-A0AB39KQH7-F1
#
_cell.length_a   1.000
_cell.length_b   1.000
_cell.length_c   1.000
_cell.angle_alpha   90.00
_cell.angle_beta   90.00
_cell.angle_gamma   90.00
#
_symmetry.space_group_name_H-M   'P 1'
#
loop_
_entity.id
_entity.type
_entity.pdbx_description
1 polymer ?
#
loop_
_entity_poly.entity_id
_entity_poly.type
_entity_poly.pdbx_seq_one_letter_code
_entity_poly.pdbx_strand_id
1 'polypeptide(L)'
;MSKSATTTEAERLPNPTPGDILMEEFLAPLDMSQTALAKALGVPPRRINEIILGKRAVTADTDLRLCRYWGLSEGFFLSLQMEHDLLAQRRKIGAELEKIVPRAA
;
A
#
# COMPACT_ATOMS: atom_id res chain seq x y z
N MET A 1 -2.50 32.55 -21.80
CA MET A 1 -1.36 32.17 -20.93
C MET A 1 -1.91 31.82 -19.56
N SER A 2 -2.42 30.61 -19.37
CA SER A 2 -3.02 30.18 -18.10
C SER A 2 -1.92 29.88 -17.09
N LYS A 3 -1.84 30.70 -16.04
CA LYS A 3 -1.05 30.41 -14.84
C LYS A 3 -1.87 29.44 -14.00
N SER A 4 -1.69 28.13 -14.17
CA SER A 4 -2.23 27.15 -13.22
C SER A 4 -1.50 27.34 -11.89
N ALA A 5 -2.27 27.68 -10.86
CA ALA A 5 -1.79 27.93 -9.53
C ALA A 5 -1.18 26.67 -8.91
N THR A 6 0.00 26.83 -8.32
CA THR A 6 0.70 25.84 -7.50
C THR A 6 -0.21 25.38 -6.37
N THR A 7 -0.63 24.11 -6.39
CA THR A 7 -1.36 23.48 -5.29
C THR A 7 -0.49 23.49 -4.04
N THR A 8 -0.91 24.24 -3.03
CA THR A 8 -0.32 24.30 -1.69
C THR A 8 -0.17 22.89 -1.10
N GLU A 9 0.99 22.60 -0.49
CA GLU A 9 1.31 21.28 0.09
C GLU A 9 0.31 20.75 1.14
N ALA A 10 -0.52 21.63 1.70
CA ALA A 10 -1.40 21.37 2.83
C ALA A 10 -2.67 20.56 2.51
N GLU A 11 -2.98 20.31 1.24
CA GLU A 11 -4.23 19.64 0.82
C GLU A 11 -3.98 18.40 -0.05
N ARG A 12 -2.98 17.57 0.31
CA ARG A 12 -2.78 16.28 -0.34
C ARG A 12 -3.51 15.19 0.44
N LEU A 13 -4.40 14.47 -0.24
CA LEU A 13 -4.99 13.24 0.30
C LEU A 13 -3.88 12.28 0.78
N PRO A 14 -4.12 11.53 1.88
CA PRO A 14 -3.20 10.50 2.32
C PRO A 14 -2.98 9.46 1.22
N ASN A 15 -1.77 8.89 1.16
CA ASN A 15 -1.53 7.77 0.25
C ASN A 15 -2.29 6.55 0.76
N PRO A 16 -3.06 5.85 -0.09
CA PRO A 16 -3.69 4.60 0.31
C PRO A 16 -2.59 3.58 0.63
N THR A 17 -2.71 2.92 1.78
CA THR A 17 -1.83 1.84 2.20
C THR A 17 -2.43 0.49 1.81
N PRO A 18 -1.61 -0.58 1.71
CA PRO A 18 -2.16 -1.94 1.58
C PRO A 18 -3.10 -2.32 2.72
N GLY A 19 -2.89 -1.75 3.91
CA GLY A 19 -3.74 -1.93 5.08
C GLY A 19 -5.14 -1.34 4.90
N ASP A 20 -5.24 -0.16 4.30
CA ASP A 20 -6.51 0.49 3.99
C ASP A 20 -7.31 -0.35 2.99
N ILE A 21 -6.67 -0.80 1.90
CA ILE A 21 -7.31 -1.68 0.90
C ILE A 21 -7.74 -3.00 1.52
N LEU A 22 -6.88 -3.63 2.32
CA LEU A 22 -7.20 -4.87 3.02
C LEU A 22 -8.42 -4.71 3.94
N MET A 23 -8.55 -3.57 4.60
CA MET A 23 -9.67 -3.30 5.50
C MET A 23 -10.96 -3.02 4.73
N GLU A 24 -10.93 -2.05 3.81
CA GLU A 24 -12.12 -1.50 3.15
C GLU A 24 -12.65 -2.41 2.04
N GLU A 25 -11.80 -3.12 1.30
CA GLU A 25 -12.21 -3.93 0.14
C GLU A 25 -12.40 -5.41 0.48
N PHE A 26 -11.87 -5.89 1.60
CA PHE A 26 -11.92 -7.31 1.97
C PHE A 26 -12.57 -7.55 3.32
N LEU A 27 -12.06 -6.95 4.41
CA LEU A 27 -12.53 -7.28 5.75
C LEU A 27 -13.91 -6.70 6.05
N ALA A 28 -14.12 -5.40 5.80
CA ALA A 28 -15.37 -4.73 6.10
C ALA A 28 -16.56 -5.29 5.27
N PRO A 29 -16.43 -5.53 3.94
CA PRO A 29 -17.54 -6.09 3.16
C PRO A 29 -17.91 -7.52 3.55
N LEU A 30 -16.99 -8.26 4.14
CA LEU A 30 -17.19 -9.65 4.58
C LEU A 30 -17.54 -9.78 6.07
N ASP A 31 -17.67 -8.66 6.80
CA ASP A 31 -17.79 -8.62 8.27
C ASP A 31 -16.75 -9.54 8.96
N MET A 32 -15.52 -9.53 8.41
CA MET A 32 -14.45 -10.43 8.83
C MET A 32 -13.49 -9.71 9.78
N SER A 33 -13.24 -10.32 10.94
CA SER A 33 -12.26 -9.78 11.90
C SER A 33 -10.82 -10.05 11.47
N GLN A 34 -9.90 -9.18 11.88
CA GLN A 34 -8.45 -9.35 11.65
C GLN A 34 -7.92 -10.67 12.25
N THR A 35 -8.49 -11.11 13.37
CA THR A 35 -8.12 -12.37 14.03
C THR A 35 -8.61 -13.58 13.23
N ALA A 36 -9.81 -13.52 12.64
CA ALA A 36 -10.31 -14.56 11.75
C ALA A 36 -9.44 -14.69 10.50
N LEU A 37 -9.08 -13.57 9.86
CA LEU A 37 -8.15 -13.56 8.74
C LEU A 37 -6.80 -14.16 9.14
N ALA A 38 -6.20 -13.70 10.24
CA ALA A 38 -4.91 -14.19 10.69
C ALA A 38 -4.90 -15.72 10.92
N LYS A 39 -5.98 -16.25 11.51
CA LYS A 39 -6.17 -17.69 11.69
C LYS A 39 -6.25 -18.42 10.35
N ALA A 40 -7.00 -17.90 9.38
CA ALA A 40 -7.12 -18.50 8.05
C ALA A 40 -5.79 -18.52 7.29
N LEU A 41 -4.96 -17.48 7.46
CA LEU A 41 -3.64 -17.36 6.83
C LEU A 41 -2.53 -18.12 7.58
N GLY A 42 -2.81 -18.65 8.77
CA GLY A 42 -1.80 -19.30 9.62
C GLY A 42 -0.70 -18.35 10.11
N VAL A 43 -1.05 -17.12 10.46
CA VAL A 43 -0.11 -16.09 10.94
C VAL A 43 -0.56 -15.47 12.27
N PRO A 44 0.33 -14.86 13.07
CA PRO A 44 -0.08 -14.17 14.29
C PRO A 44 -1.04 -13.00 14.00
N PRO A 45 -2.13 -12.81 14.76
CA PRO A 45 -3.07 -11.68 14.58
C PRO A 45 -2.40 -10.30 14.57
N ARG A 46 -1.35 -10.15 15.38
CA ARG A 46 -0.53 -8.93 15.42
C ARG A 46 0.02 -8.53 14.05
N ARG A 47 0.36 -9.51 13.19
CA ARG A 47 0.86 -9.25 11.83
C ARG A 47 -0.19 -8.50 11.00
N ILE A 48 -1.42 -9.00 11.00
CA ILE A 48 -2.54 -8.39 10.24
C ILE A 48 -2.88 -7.01 10.82
N ASN A 49 -2.91 -6.90 12.15
CA ASN A 49 -3.15 -5.62 12.81
C ASN A 49 -2.10 -4.56 12.45
N GLU A 50 -0.81 -4.90 12.47
CA GLU A 50 0.26 -3.97 12.10
C GLU A 50 0.21 -3.59 10.62
N ILE A 51 -0.23 -4.49 9.72
CA ILE A 51 -0.43 -4.17 8.30
C ILE A 51 -1.57 -3.15 8.13
N ILE A 52 -2.71 -3.39 8.78
CA ILE A 52 -3.87 -2.49 8.72
C ILE A 52 -3.55 -1.11 9.32
N LEU A 53 -2.74 -1.06 10.37
CA LEU A 53 -2.28 0.19 10.98
C LEU A 53 -1.13 0.87 10.21
N GLY A 54 -0.67 0.31 9.07
CA GLY A 54 0.47 0.83 8.31
C GLY A 54 1.82 0.76 9.05
N LYS A 55 1.90 -0.02 10.15
CA LYS A 55 3.11 -0.21 10.97
C LYS A 55 4.02 -1.32 10.45
N ARG A 56 3.50 -2.17 9.55
CA ARG A 56 4.22 -3.27 8.92
C ARG A 56 3.93 -3.28 7.43
N ALA A 57 5.00 -3.35 6.63
CA ALA A 57 4.88 -3.52 5.20
C ALA A 57 4.43 -4.95 4.84
N VAL A 58 3.72 -5.08 3.72
CA VAL A 58 3.42 -6.38 3.10
C VAL A 58 4.73 -6.97 2.54
N THR A 59 5.04 -8.20 2.94
CA THR A 59 6.18 -8.97 2.41
C THR A 59 5.70 -10.02 1.40
N ALA A 60 6.61 -10.64 0.65
CA ALA A 60 6.28 -11.75 -0.25
C ALA A 60 5.55 -12.91 0.45
N ASP A 61 5.96 -13.31 1.66
CA ASP A 61 5.24 -14.33 2.45
C ASP A 61 3.80 -13.90 2.78
N THR A 62 3.58 -12.63 3.07
CA THR A 62 2.24 -12.11 3.38
C THR A 62 1.39 -12.06 2.12
N ASP A 63 1.94 -11.55 1.02
CA ASP A 63 1.29 -11.50 -0.28
C ASP A 63 0.83 -12.89 -0.74
N LEU A 64 1.72 -13.89 -0.76
CA LEU A 64 1.39 -15.25 -1.19
C LEU A 64 0.26 -15.85 -0.34
N ARG A 65 0.25 -15.60 0.97
CA ARG A 65 -0.81 -16.08 1.86
C ARG A 65 -2.16 -15.41 1.56
N LEU A 66 -2.16 -14.08 1.45
CA LEU A 66 -3.38 -13.30 1.16
C LEU A 66 -3.94 -13.67 -0.22
N CYS A 67 -3.08 -13.70 -1.25
CA CYS A 67 -3.47 -14.05 -2.61
C CYS A 67 -4.01 -15.48 -2.68
N ARG A 68 -3.36 -16.45 -2.01
CA ARG A 68 -3.86 -17.81 -1.93
C ARG A 68 -5.23 -17.90 -1.26
N TYR A 69 -5.48 -17.11 -0.21
CA TYR A 69 -6.73 -17.14 0.53
C TYR A 69 -7.92 -16.60 -0.28
N TRP A 70 -7.72 -15.53 -1.05
CA TRP A 70 -8.78 -14.92 -1.89
C TRP A 70 -8.75 -15.35 -3.36
N GLY A 71 -7.84 -16.24 -3.76
CA GLY A 71 -7.74 -16.68 -5.15
C GLY A 71 -7.28 -15.57 -6.11
N LEU A 72 -6.45 -14.65 -5.63
CA LEU A 72 -5.87 -13.55 -6.43
C LEU A 72 -4.55 -13.98 -7.06
N SER A 73 -4.10 -13.19 -8.04
CA SER A 73 -2.78 -13.37 -8.65
C SER A 73 -1.67 -13.02 -7.66
N GLU A 74 -0.60 -13.82 -7.65
CA GLU A 74 0.59 -13.55 -6.83
C GLU A 74 1.16 -12.15 -7.15
N GLY A 75 1.54 -11.42 -6.11
CA GLY A 75 2.08 -10.06 -6.19
C GLY A 75 1.03 -8.95 -6.07
N PHE A 76 -0.27 -9.26 -5.99
CA PHE A 76 -1.32 -8.24 -5.89
C PHE A 76 -1.17 -7.31 -4.68
N PHE A 77 -0.96 -7.84 -3.47
CA PHE A 77 -0.79 -6.99 -2.28
C PHE A 77 0.60 -6.36 -2.24
N LEU A 78 1.61 -7.04 -2.77
CA LEU A 78 2.97 -6.51 -2.87
C LEU A 78 3.05 -5.32 -3.83
N SER A 79 2.28 -5.30 -4.91
CA SER A 79 2.20 -4.15 -5.82
C SER A 79 1.58 -2.94 -5.13
N LEU A 80 0.54 -3.13 -4.30
CA LEU A 80 -0.02 -2.05 -3.47
C LEU A 80 1.03 -1.45 -2.53
N GLN A 81 1.86 -2.30 -1.91
CA GLN A 81 2.96 -1.84 -1.05
C GLN A 81 3.97 -1.02 -1.85
N MET A 82 4.37 -1.50 -3.02
CA MET A 82 5.30 -0.80 -3.90
C MET A 82 4.73 0.56 -4.35
N GLU A 83 3.46 0.63 -4.74
CA GLU A 83 2.80 1.87 -5.14
C GLU A 83 2.76 2.89 -4.01
N HIS A 84 2.34 2.46 -2.81
CA HIS A 84 2.35 3.29 -1.61
C HIS A 84 3.75 3.85 -1.34
N ASP A 85 4.77 3.00 -1.37
CA ASP A 85 6.15 3.39 -1.04
C ASP A 85 6.74 4.34 -2.10
N LEU A 86 6.46 4.10 -3.39
CA LEU A 86 6.84 4.98 -4.48
C LEU A 86 6.17 6.36 -4.35
N LEU A 87 4.88 6.40 -4.05
CA LEU A 87 4.15 7.67 -3.84
C LEU A 87 4.71 8.42 -2.63
N ALA A 88 4.93 7.73 -1.52
CA ALA A 88 5.46 8.32 -0.29
C ALA A 88 6.87 8.87 -0.51
N GLN A 89 7.72 8.14 -1.22
CA GLN A 89 9.09 8.57 -1.49
C GLN A 89 9.13 9.69 -2.53
N ARG A 90 8.31 9.63 -3.59
CA ARG A 90 8.21 10.70 -4.59
C ARG A 90 7.81 12.04 -3.96
N ARG A 91 6.93 12.04 -2.96
CA ARG A 91 6.59 13.26 -2.21
C ARG A 91 7.80 13.86 -1.47
N LYS A 92 8.77 13.05 -1.07
CA LYS A 92 9.98 13.49 -0.34
C LYS A 92 11.09 13.95 -1.29
N ILE A 93 11.36 13.20 -2.35
CA ILE A 93 12.53 13.42 -3.22
C ILE A 93 12.17 13.94 -4.62
N GLY A 94 10.92 14.36 -4.85
CA GLY A 94 10.45 14.77 -6.19
C GLY A 94 11.33 15.82 -6.86
N ALA A 95 11.69 16.88 -6.14
CA ALA A 95 12.56 17.94 -6.65
C ALA A 95 14.02 17.49 -6.91
N GLU A 96 14.48 16.42 -6.24
CA GLU A 96 15.78 15.82 -6.52
C GLU A 96 15.73 14.95 -7.77
N LEU A 97 14.63 14.20 -7.96
CA LEU A 97 14.41 13.38 -9.16
C LEU A 97 14.39 14.22 -10.44
N GLU A 98 13.82 15.43 -10.40
CA GLU A 98 13.78 16.34 -11.56
C GLU A 98 15.17 16.78 -12.06
N LYS A 99 16.20 16.70 -11.19
CA LYS A 99 17.58 17.05 -11.54
C LYS A 99 18.31 15.90 -12.25
N ILE A 100 17.74 14.69 -12.24
CA ILE A 100 18.36 13.51 -12.85
C ILE A 100 18.09 13.54 -14.36
N VAL A 101 19.15 13.68 -15.16
CA VAL A 101 19.07 13.59 -16.62
C VAL A 101 19.06 12.11 -17.04
N PRO A 102 18.04 11.63 -17.76
CA PRO A 102 18.02 10.26 -18.26
C PRO A 102 19.23 9.98 -19.15
N ARG A 103 19.84 8.80 -18.96
CA ARG A 103 20.94 8.37 -19.82
C ARG A 103 20.41 8.13 -21.25
N ALA A 104 21.00 8.82 -22.22
CA ALA A 104 20.79 8.52 -23.64
C ALA A 104 21.42 7.17 -24.01
N ALA A 105 20.74 6.41 -24.88
CA ALA A 105 21.21 5.13 -25.41
C ALA A 105 22.35 5.31 -26.40
#